data_AF-A0A4V2HUE5-F1
#
_entry.id   AF-A0A4V2HUE5-F1
#
_cell.length_a   1.000
_cell.length_b   1.000
_cell.length_c   1.000
_cell.angle_alpha   90.00
_cell.angle_beta   90.00
_cell.angle_gamma   90.00
#
_symmetry.space_group_name_H-M   'P 1'
#
loop_
_entity.id
_entity.type
_entity.pdbx_description
1 polymer ?
#
loop_
_entity_poly.entity_id
_entity_poly.type
_entity_poly.pdbx_seq_one_letter_code
_entity_poly.pdbx_strand_id
1 'polypeptide(L)'
;MAYVQALLATGISNSVRAAYWQKYFVHRAVRPEAYGALAHHRLANGVSDYPLHESFLKSEALDRSKAKYGTYLLSQTYPEAAPLHSTYPGGATSVGAVTATILKAFFDESRVIANPVQPDPADPTRLVPYSGPPLTVGGELNKLAVNFGFGRNWAGIHWRSDASASMAIGEEVAIGMLRDERTTLREPFDGFSFTRFDGSRVTI
;
A
#
# COMPACT_ATOMS: atom_id res chain seq x y z
N MET A 1 -9.91 -18.74 15.94
CA MET A 1 -8.68 -18.30 15.24
C MET A 1 -8.52 -18.92 13.85
N ALA A 2 -8.69 -20.24 13.66
CA ALA A 2 -8.53 -20.88 12.34
C ALA A 2 -9.41 -20.28 11.23
N TYR A 3 -10.67 -19.93 11.55
CA TYR A 3 -11.61 -19.32 10.60
C TYR A 3 -11.08 -17.99 10.02
N VAL A 4 -10.67 -17.04 10.88
CA VAL A 4 -10.11 -15.76 10.43
C VAL A 4 -8.83 -15.94 9.63
N GLN A 5 -7.97 -16.89 10.03
CA GLN A 5 -6.73 -17.19 9.30
C GLN A 5 -7.00 -17.69 7.87
N ALA A 6 -8.00 -18.57 7.69
CA ALA A 6 -8.41 -19.04 6.37
C ALA A 6 -8.98 -17.89 5.52
N LEU A 7 -9.83 -17.04 6.12
CA LEU A 7 -10.42 -15.90 5.43
C LEU A 7 -9.35 -14.90 4.97
N LEU A 8 -8.32 -14.66 5.80
CA LEU A 8 -7.18 -13.83 5.43
C LEU A 8 -6.44 -14.37 4.20
N ALA A 9 -6.13 -15.67 4.17
CA ALA A 9 -5.44 -16.28 3.02
C ALA A 9 -6.27 -16.15 1.73
N THR A 10 -7.57 -16.41 1.80
CA THR A 10 -8.49 -16.24 0.66
C THR A 10 -8.58 -14.78 0.23
N GLY A 11 -8.66 -13.85 1.18
CA GLY A 11 -8.78 -12.41 0.92
C GLY A 11 -7.56 -11.86 0.17
N ILE A 12 -6.37 -12.29 0.57
CA ILE A 12 -5.12 -11.93 -0.12
C ILE A 12 -5.17 -12.37 -1.58
N SER A 13 -5.56 -13.63 -1.85
CA SER A 13 -5.66 -14.17 -3.21
C SER A 13 -6.67 -13.41 -4.07
N ASN A 14 -7.86 -13.14 -3.53
CA ASN A 14 -8.92 -12.40 -4.24
C ASN A 14 -8.52 -10.94 -4.51
N SER A 15 -7.88 -10.29 -3.54
CA SER A 15 -7.39 -8.92 -3.67
C SER A 15 -6.34 -8.80 -4.78
N VAL A 16 -5.42 -9.76 -4.87
CA VAL A 16 -4.42 -9.81 -5.95
C VAL A 16 -5.09 -9.96 -7.32
N ARG A 17 -6.10 -10.82 -7.47
CA ARG A 17 -6.83 -10.99 -8.74
C ARG A 17 -7.51 -9.69 -9.18
N ALA A 18 -8.19 -9.01 -8.25
CA ALA A 18 -8.81 -7.71 -8.52
C ALA A 18 -7.77 -6.65 -8.94
N ALA A 19 -6.63 -6.58 -8.24
CA ALA A 19 -5.55 -5.66 -8.58
C ALA A 19 -4.90 -5.99 -9.94
N TYR A 20 -4.73 -7.27 -10.28
CA TYR A 20 -4.15 -7.70 -11.56
C TYR A 20 -5.04 -7.36 -12.75
N TRP A 21 -6.36 -7.44 -12.59
CA TRP A 21 -7.28 -6.95 -13.62
C TRP A 21 -7.00 -5.49 -13.97
N GLN A 22 -6.89 -4.65 -12.93
CA GLN A 22 -6.59 -3.23 -13.09
C GLN A 22 -5.21 -2.98 -13.71
N LYS A 23 -4.20 -3.79 -13.35
CA LYS A 23 -2.85 -3.69 -13.90
C LYS A 23 -2.78 -3.98 -15.40
N TYR A 24 -3.35 -5.09 -15.83
CA TYR A 24 -3.15 -5.61 -17.19
C TYR A 24 -4.23 -5.15 -18.17
N PHE A 25 -5.49 -5.19 -17.75
CA PHE A 25 -6.62 -5.00 -18.66
C PHE A 25 -7.10 -3.55 -18.69
N VAL A 26 -6.92 -2.80 -17.60
CA VAL A 26 -7.38 -1.41 -17.51
C VAL A 26 -6.25 -0.41 -17.74
N HIS A 27 -5.33 -0.26 -16.77
CA HIS A 27 -4.49 0.93 -16.69
C HIS A 27 -3.13 0.82 -17.39
N ARG A 28 -2.44 -0.33 -17.27
CA ARG A 28 -1.09 -0.54 -17.85
C ARG A 28 -0.10 0.62 -17.59
N ALA A 29 -0.18 1.21 -16.40
CA ALA A 29 0.59 2.39 -16.05
C ALA A 29 2.09 2.11 -15.85
N VAL A 30 2.92 3.06 -16.25
CA VAL A 30 4.40 2.99 -16.22
C VAL A 30 4.95 3.03 -14.80
N ARG A 31 6.01 2.25 -14.54
CA ARG A 31 6.71 2.22 -13.26
C ARG A 31 7.55 3.50 -13.02
N PRO A 32 7.84 3.86 -11.76
CA PRO A 32 8.70 5.01 -11.46
C PRO A 32 10.09 4.95 -12.09
N GLU A 33 10.72 3.76 -12.16
CA GLU A 33 12.03 3.58 -12.80
C GLU A 33 12.03 3.97 -14.28
N ALA A 34 11.00 3.53 -15.02
CA ALA A 34 10.86 3.83 -16.44
C ALA A 34 10.56 5.31 -16.63
N TYR A 35 9.73 5.92 -15.78
CA TYR A 35 9.48 7.37 -15.81
C TYR A 35 10.75 8.19 -15.54
N GLY A 36 11.60 7.74 -14.61
CA GLY A 36 12.94 8.31 -14.37
C GLY A 36 13.86 8.16 -15.59
N ALA A 37 13.81 7.03 -16.29
CA ALA A 37 14.55 6.83 -17.54
C ALA A 37 14.10 7.81 -18.64
N LEU A 38 12.80 8.08 -18.78
CA LEU A 38 12.30 9.11 -19.69
C LEU A 38 12.90 10.49 -19.37
N ALA A 39 13.02 10.83 -18.07
CA ALA A 39 13.63 12.07 -17.62
C ALA A 39 15.11 12.14 -18.01
N HIS A 40 15.83 11.05 -17.80
CA HIS A 40 17.23 10.94 -18.19
C HIS A 40 17.44 11.11 -19.69
N HIS A 41 16.61 10.49 -20.52
CA HIS A 41 16.70 10.68 -21.97
C HIS A 41 16.42 12.14 -22.38
N ARG A 42 15.43 12.80 -21.76
CA ARG A 42 15.14 14.22 -22.01
C ARG A 42 16.32 15.14 -21.65
N LEU A 43 16.90 14.93 -20.48
CA LEU A 43 17.86 15.88 -19.90
C LEU A 43 19.33 15.60 -20.25
N ALA A 44 19.70 14.33 -20.43
CA ALA A 44 21.09 13.94 -20.71
C ALA A 44 21.32 13.61 -22.19
N ASN A 45 20.30 13.10 -22.90
CA ASN A 45 20.46 12.55 -24.25
C ASN A 45 19.74 13.38 -25.33
N GLY A 46 19.10 14.51 -24.96
CA GLY A 46 18.46 15.43 -25.89
C GLY A 46 17.22 14.89 -26.61
N VAL A 47 16.61 13.81 -26.11
CA VAL A 47 15.39 13.24 -26.71
C VAL A 47 14.20 14.14 -26.37
N SER A 48 13.44 14.62 -27.36
CA SER A 48 12.32 15.54 -27.13
C SER A 48 10.96 14.89 -26.89
N ASP A 49 10.78 13.64 -27.32
CA ASP A 49 9.44 13.11 -27.61
C ASP A 49 8.67 12.55 -26.40
N TYR A 50 9.21 12.70 -25.19
CA TYR A 50 8.54 12.25 -23.97
C TYR A 50 7.74 13.38 -23.30
N PRO A 51 6.41 13.24 -23.12
CA PRO A 51 5.54 14.29 -22.58
C PRO A 51 5.63 14.37 -21.05
N LEU A 52 6.83 14.64 -20.52
CA LEU A 52 7.06 14.82 -19.09
C LEU A 52 6.71 16.25 -18.69
N HIS A 53 6.00 16.39 -17.56
CA HIS A 53 5.60 17.70 -17.05
C HIS A 53 6.81 18.53 -16.62
N GLU A 54 6.80 19.83 -16.90
CA GLU A 54 7.94 20.71 -16.61
C GLU A 54 8.31 20.76 -15.12
N SER A 55 7.32 20.74 -14.22
CA SER A 55 7.58 20.74 -12.78
C SER A 55 8.39 19.52 -12.33
N PHE A 56 8.26 18.39 -13.02
CA PHE A 56 9.10 17.22 -12.75
C PHE A 56 10.51 17.41 -13.34
N LEU A 57 10.59 17.85 -14.60
CA LEU A 57 11.87 18.09 -15.29
C LEU A 57 12.74 19.15 -14.61
N LYS A 58 12.13 20.13 -13.93
CA LYS A 58 12.78 21.22 -13.19
C LYS A 58 12.82 20.95 -11.68
N SER A 59 12.57 19.71 -11.25
CA SER A 59 12.52 19.39 -9.82
C SER A 59 13.92 19.28 -9.21
N GLU A 60 14.04 19.77 -7.97
CA GLU A 60 15.26 19.62 -7.17
C GLU A 60 15.66 18.14 -6.98
N ALA A 61 14.69 17.22 -7.02
CA ALA A 61 14.95 15.79 -6.92
C ALA A 61 15.85 15.28 -8.07
N LEU A 62 15.62 15.74 -9.30
CA LEU A 62 16.44 15.38 -10.46
C LEU A 62 17.85 15.99 -10.35
N ASP A 63 17.96 17.25 -9.91
CA ASP A 63 19.25 17.90 -9.68
C ASP A 63 20.08 17.17 -8.63
N ARG A 64 19.46 16.80 -7.49
CA ARG A 64 20.11 16.02 -6.43
C ARG A 64 20.53 14.63 -6.92
N SER A 65 19.72 13.97 -7.74
CA SER A 65 20.08 12.68 -8.34
C SER A 65 21.29 12.81 -9.27
N LYS A 66 21.30 13.82 -10.14
CA LYS A 66 22.41 14.08 -11.06
C LYS A 66 23.70 14.44 -10.30
N ALA A 67 23.60 15.27 -9.28
CA ALA A 67 24.74 15.64 -8.44
C ALA A 67 25.33 14.43 -7.70
N LYS A 68 24.49 13.53 -7.19
CA LYS A 68 24.94 12.36 -6.42
C LYS A 68 25.44 11.20 -7.28
N TYR A 69 24.75 10.91 -8.38
CA TYR A 69 24.96 9.68 -9.16
C TYR A 69 25.42 9.93 -10.60
N GLY A 70 25.55 11.19 -11.03
CA GLY A 70 25.91 11.52 -12.41
C GLY A 70 24.79 11.25 -13.43
N THR A 71 23.60 10.83 -13.01
CA THR A 71 22.44 10.53 -13.88
C THR A 71 21.13 11.04 -13.28
N TYR A 72 20.11 11.15 -14.13
CA TYR A 72 18.74 11.50 -13.74
C TYR A 72 17.84 10.26 -13.55
N LEU A 73 18.45 9.07 -13.53
CA LEU A 73 17.72 7.81 -13.32
C LEU A 73 17.24 7.74 -11.87
N LEU A 74 16.09 7.08 -11.66
CA LEU A 74 15.61 6.80 -10.31
C LEU A 74 16.47 5.69 -9.69
N SER A 75 17.12 5.99 -8.56
CA SER A 75 17.84 4.97 -7.79
C SER A 75 16.89 3.88 -7.31
N GLN A 76 17.25 2.62 -7.54
CA GLN A 76 16.47 1.45 -7.15
C GLN A 76 17.05 0.79 -5.90
N THR A 77 16.17 0.32 -5.01
CA THR A 77 16.57 -0.51 -3.87
C THR A 77 16.85 -1.95 -4.28
N TYR A 78 16.11 -2.47 -5.25
CA TYR A 78 16.26 -3.84 -5.74
C TYR A 78 17.12 -3.86 -7.01
N PRO A 79 18.08 -4.78 -7.15
CA PRO A 79 18.89 -4.91 -8.37
C PRO A 79 18.04 -5.17 -9.63
N GLU A 80 16.96 -5.93 -9.48
CA GLU A 80 15.99 -6.23 -10.54
C GLU A 80 14.92 -5.15 -10.75
N ALA A 81 14.94 -4.10 -9.92
CA ALA A 81 13.95 -3.03 -9.90
C ALA A 81 12.51 -3.54 -9.66
N ALA A 82 11.52 -3.03 -10.39
CA ALA A 82 10.13 -3.42 -10.21
C ALA A 82 9.81 -4.83 -10.77
N PRO A 83 8.86 -5.56 -10.15
CA PRO A 83 8.31 -6.78 -10.74
C PRO A 83 7.71 -6.55 -12.13
N LEU A 84 7.72 -7.61 -12.96
CA LEU A 84 7.30 -7.64 -14.38
C LEU A 84 5.76 -7.53 -14.59
N HIS A 85 5.17 -6.47 -14.02
CA HIS A 85 3.79 -6.07 -14.21
C HIS A 85 3.65 -4.55 -14.01
N SER A 86 2.59 -3.96 -14.56
CA SER A 86 2.37 -2.51 -14.48
C SER A 86 2.24 -2.00 -13.04
N THR A 87 2.35 -0.68 -12.85
CA THR A 87 2.42 -0.08 -11.53
C THR A 87 1.06 0.02 -10.84
N TYR A 88 -0.01 0.35 -11.56
CA TYR A 88 -1.28 0.75 -10.94
C TYR A 88 -2.33 -0.35 -10.98
N PRO A 89 -2.98 -0.68 -9.85
CA PRO A 89 -2.78 -0.15 -8.50
C PRO A 89 -1.67 -0.93 -7.76
N GLY A 90 -1.28 -0.50 -6.56
CA GLY A 90 -0.19 -1.12 -5.78
C GLY A 90 -0.61 -2.47 -5.15
N GLY A 91 -0.04 -3.58 -5.61
CA GLY A 91 -0.45 -4.93 -5.14
C GLY A 91 -0.26 -5.15 -3.64
N ALA A 92 0.89 -4.72 -3.10
CA ALA A 92 1.19 -4.84 -1.67
C ALA A 92 0.18 -4.07 -0.81
N THR A 93 -0.20 -2.86 -1.20
CA THR A 93 -1.19 -2.09 -0.44
C THR A 93 -2.58 -2.73 -0.48
N SER A 94 -2.96 -3.35 -1.61
CA SER A 94 -4.23 -4.08 -1.74
C SER A 94 -4.29 -5.29 -0.80
N VAL A 95 -3.16 -5.99 -0.66
CA VAL A 95 -2.98 -7.08 0.31
C VAL A 95 -3.06 -6.56 1.75
N GLY A 96 -2.36 -5.47 2.07
CA GLY A 96 -2.44 -4.85 3.38
C GLY A 96 -3.88 -4.41 3.74
N ALA A 97 -4.58 -3.83 2.77
CA ALA A 97 -5.93 -3.30 2.95
C ALA A 97 -6.99 -4.39 3.17
N VAL A 98 -6.97 -5.47 2.38
CA VAL A 98 -7.91 -6.60 2.57
C VAL A 98 -7.68 -7.26 3.93
N THR A 99 -6.40 -7.45 4.33
CA THR A 99 -6.04 -8.02 5.62
C THR A 99 -6.48 -7.14 6.79
N ALA A 100 -6.19 -5.83 6.73
CA ALA A 100 -6.61 -4.89 7.77
C ALA A 100 -8.14 -4.80 7.88
N THR A 101 -8.86 -4.83 6.76
CA THR A 101 -10.33 -4.79 6.77
C THR A 101 -10.94 -6.03 7.42
N ILE A 102 -10.46 -7.22 7.04
CA ILE A 102 -10.88 -8.48 7.69
C ILE A 102 -10.55 -8.44 9.19
N LEU A 103 -9.36 -8.00 9.59
CA LEU A 103 -9.01 -7.94 11.01
C LEU A 103 -9.88 -6.94 11.78
N LYS A 104 -10.15 -5.74 11.25
CA LYS A 104 -11.06 -4.78 11.89
C LYS A 104 -12.50 -5.32 12.02
N ALA A 105 -12.94 -6.18 11.10
CA ALA A 105 -14.26 -6.81 11.17
C ALA A 105 -14.39 -7.86 12.30
N PHE A 106 -13.28 -8.46 12.75
CA PHE A 106 -13.27 -9.54 13.76
C PHE A 106 -12.76 -9.12 15.14
N PHE A 107 -12.04 -8.00 15.24
CA PHE A 107 -11.45 -7.53 16.49
C PHE A 107 -11.99 -6.16 16.88
N ASP A 108 -12.05 -5.89 18.19
CA ASP A 108 -12.36 -4.55 18.71
C ASP A 108 -11.26 -3.56 18.27
N GLU A 109 -11.54 -2.82 17.20
CA GLU A 109 -10.62 -1.86 16.61
C GLU A 109 -10.35 -0.66 17.54
N SER A 110 -11.21 -0.41 18.53
CA SER A 110 -11.06 0.69 19.49
C SER A 110 -10.10 0.36 20.63
N ARG A 111 -9.74 -0.92 20.79
CA ARG A 111 -8.85 -1.37 21.87
C ARG A 111 -7.50 -0.67 21.78
N VAL A 112 -7.13 0.03 22.85
CA VAL A 112 -5.79 0.63 23.00
C VAL A 112 -4.74 -0.45 23.21
N ILE A 113 -3.65 -0.37 22.46
CA ILE A 113 -2.49 -1.25 22.55
C ILE A 113 -1.70 -0.89 23.81
N ALA A 114 -1.47 -1.89 24.66
CA ALA A 114 -0.67 -1.73 25.85
C ALA A 114 0.83 -1.74 25.52
N ASN A 115 1.59 -0.86 26.17
CA ASN A 115 3.06 -0.78 26.07
C ASN A 115 3.59 -0.72 24.61
N PRO A 116 3.08 0.19 23.76
CA PRO A 116 3.59 0.33 22.40
C PRO A 116 5.07 0.74 22.41
N VAL A 117 5.79 0.33 21.36
CA VAL A 117 7.23 0.59 21.19
C VAL A 117 7.52 1.11 19.79
N GLN A 118 8.69 1.71 19.63
CA GLN A 118 9.22 2.15 18.33
C GLN A 118 10.73 1.87 18.26
N PRO A 119 11.32 1.81 17.05
CA PRO A 119 12.78 1.72 16.91
C PRO A 119 13.48 2.91 17.59
N ASP A 120 14.60 2.65 18.27
CA ASP A 120 15.42 3.71 18.85
C ASP A 120 16.03 4.57 17.71
N PRO A 121 15.81 5.89 17.70
CA PRO A 121 16.43 6.78 16.71
C PRO A 121 17.96 6.76 16.71
N ALA A 122 18.60 6.39 17.82
CA ALA A 122 20.05 6.29 17.94
C ALA A 122 20.59 4.88 17.66
N ASP A 123 19.75 3.84 17.78
CA ASP A 123 20.13 2.44 17.55
C ASP A 123 18.95 1.62 16.98
N PRO A 124 18.86 1.46 15.65
CA PRO A 124 17.72 0.81 15.01
C PRO A 124 17.61 -0.70 15.33
N THR A 125 18.55 -1.28 16.07
CA THR A 125 18.48 -2.67 16.56
C THR A 125 17.72 -2.79 17.89
N ARG A 126 17.35 -1.67 18.52
CA ARG A 126 16.68 -1.61 19.81
C ARG A 126 15.28 -1.01 19.69
N LEU A 127 14.42 -1.38 20.63
CA LEU A 127 13.09 -0.81 20.81
C LEU A 127 13.06 0.06 22.06
N VAL A 128 12.43 1.22 21.95
CA VAL A 128 12.16 2.14 23.06
C VAL A 128 10.65 2.32 23.24
N PRO A 129 10.18 2.64 24.46
CA PRO A 129 8.77 2.93 24.70
C PRO A 129 8.26 4.06 23.79
N TYR A 130 7.09 3.86 23.20
CA TYR A 130 6.40 4.91 22.46
C TYR A 130 5.68 5.86 23.43
N SER A 131 5.95 7.16 23.31
CA SER A 131 5.43 8.21 24.22
C SER A 131 4.38 9.13 23.59
N GLY A 132 3.89 8.82 22.39
CA GLY A 132 2.87 9.60 21.71
C GLY A 132 1.42 9.27 22.11
N PRO A 133 0.42 9.78 21.36
CA PRO A 133 -0.99 9.53 21.62
C PRO A 133 -1.36 8.03 21.62
N PRO A 134 -2.41 7.60 22.35
CA PRO A 134 -2.81 6.20 22.41
C PRO A 134 -3.00 5.56 21.03
N LEU A 135 -2.37 4.40 20.82
CA LEU A 135 -2.49 3.63 19.59
C LEU A 135 -3.61 2.60 19.74
N THR A 136 -4.59 2.63 18.84
CA THR A 136 -5.69 1.66 18.79
C THR A 136 -5.37 0.50 17.83
N VAL A 137 -5.99 -0.67 18.03
CA VAL A 137 -5.90 -1.80 17.11
C VAL A 137 -6.25 -1.40 15.67
N GLY A 138 -7.36 -0.68 15.45
CA GLY A 138 -7.76 -0.21 14.13
C GLY A 138 -6.74 0.74 13.49
N GLY A 139 -6.24 1.69 14.28
CA GLY A 139 -5.19 2.61 13.87
C GLY A 139 -3.90 1.88 13.44
N GLU A 140 -3.43 0.91 14.21
CA GLU A 140 -2.22 0.16 13.86
C GLU A 140 -2.42 -0.82 12.70
N LEU A 141 -3.62 -1.38 12.52
CA LEU A 141 -3.96 -2.18 11.34
C LEU A 141 -3.96 -1.32 10.07
N ASN A 142 -4.55 -0.13 10.13
CA ASN A 142 -4.51 0.84 9.04
C ASN A 142 -3.06 1.27 8.75
N LYS A 143 -2.27 1.54 9.80
CA LYS A 143 -0.83 1.87 9.68
C LYS A 143 -0.04 0.73 9.04
N LEU A 144 -0.29 -0.52 9.43
CA LEU A 144 0.37 -1.69 8.84
C LEU A 144 0.06 -1.82 7.34
N ALA A 145 -1.20 -1.64 6.94
CA ALA A 145 -1.59 -1.67 5.53
C ALA A 145 -0.86 -0.58 4.72
N VAL A 146 -0.78 0.63 5.26
CA VAL A 146 -0.04 1.75 4.66
C VAL A 146 1.46 1.45 4.59
N ASN A 147 2.07 0.99 5.68
CA ASN A 147 3.51 0.69 5.74
C ASN A 147 3.92 -0.38 4.72
N PHE A 148 3.13 -1.44 4.59
CA PHE A 148 3.42 -2.52 3.64
C PHE A 148 3.33 -2.03 2.18
N GLY A 149 2.39 -1.13 1.90
CA GLY A 149 2.22 -0.48 0.60
C GLY A 149 3.31 0.56 0.29
N PHE A 150 3.46 1.55 1.16
CA PHE A 150 4.38 2.68 0.98
C PHE A 150 5.85 2.25 1.05
N GLY A 151 6.18 1.15 1.73
CA GLY A 151 7.51 0.54 1.62
C GLY A 151 7.93 0.29 0.16
N ARG A 152 6.97 0.06 -0.74
CA ARG A 152 7.25 -0.11 -2.18
C ARG A 152 7.47 1.22 -2.91
N ASN A 153 6.88 2.30 -2.42
CA ASN A 153 7.18 3.65 -2.91
C ASN A 153 8.60 4.05 -2.52
N TRP A 154 8.97 3.80 -1.25
CA TRP A 154 10.32 4.03 -0.75
C TRP A 154 11.38 3.21 -1.51
N ALA A 155 11.02 2.00 -1.95
CA ALA A 155 11.89 1.17 -2.77
C ALA A 155 12.03 1.63 -4.24
N GLY A 156 11.29 2.66 -4.66
CA GLY A 156 11.36 3.22 -6.02
C GLY A 156 10.51 2.48 -7.07
N ILE A 157 9.56 1.65 -6.66
CA ILE A 157 8.80 0.79 -7.60
C ILE A 157 7.29 1.09 -7.69
N HIS A 158 6.75 1.97 -6.85
CA HIS A 158 5.35 2.38 -6.90
C HIS A 158 5.15 3.89 -6.67
N TRP A 159 4.04 4.42 -7.17
CA TRP A 159 3.60 5.79 -6.92
C TRP A 159 2.71 5.87 -5.68
N ARG A 160 2.58 7.08 -5.10
CA ARG A 160 1.61 7.35 -4.03
C ARG A 160 0.17 7.01 -4.44
N SER A 161 -0.20 7.32 -5.69
CA SER A 161 -1.52 6.99 -6.26
C SER A 161 -1.78 5.48 -6.27
N ASP A 162 -0.77 4.68 -6.61
CA ASP A 162 -0.88 3.22 -6.65
C ASP A 162 -1.25 2.68 -5.28
N ALA A 163 -0.57 3.15 -4.22
CA ALA A 163 -0.84 2.73 -2.86
C ALA A 163 -2.21 3.23 -2.36
N SER A 164 -2.54 4.50 -2.63
CA SER A 164 -3.78 5.10 -2.13
C SER A 164 -5.02 4.44 -2.73
N ALA A 165 -5.04 4.25 -4.06
CA ALA A 165 -6.17 3.63 -4.74
C ALA A 165 -6.37 2.16 -4.36
N SER A 166 -5.29 1.44 -4.06
CA SER A 166 -5.35 0.05 -3.62
C SER A 166 -6.05 -0.16 -2.29
N MET A 167 -6.12 0.85 -1.41
CA MET A 167 -6.82 0.69 -0.13
C MET A 167 -8.30 0.41 -0.35
N ALA A 168 -8.94 1.16 -1.25
CA ALA A 168 -10.34 0.96 -1.60
C ALA A 168 -10.59 -0.41 -2.25
N ILE A 169 -9.68 -0.85 -3.13
CA ILE A 169 -9.81 -2.17 -3.80
C ILE A 169 -9.76 -3.31 -2.77
N GLY A 170 -8.76 -3.29 -1.87
CA GLY A 170 -8.64 -4.31 -0.85
C GLY A 170 -9.81 -4.31 0.14
N GLU A 171 -10.30 -3.12 0.51
CA GLU A 171 -11.46 -2.97 1.39
C GLU A 171 -12.76 -3.50 0.75
N GLU A 172 -13.03 -3.16 -0.52
CA GLU A 172 -14.22 -3.66 -1.23
C GLU A 172 -14.19 -5.18 -1.44
N VAL A 173 -13.01 -5.76 -1.69
CA VAL A 173 -12.86 -7.22 -1.75
C VAL A 173 -13.19 -7.86 -0.40
N ALA A 174 -12.68 -7.31 0.71
CA ALA A 174 -13.00 -7.80 2.04
C ALA A 174 -14.50 -7.66 2.36
N ILE A 175 -15.11 -6.51 2.04
CA ILE A 175 -16.54 -6.26 2.21
C ILE A 175 -17.38 -7.30 1.45
N GLY A 176 -17.04 -7.58 0.19
CA GLY A 176 -17.72 -8.61 -0.60
C GLY A 176 -17.63 -9.99 0.05
N MET A 177 -16.43 -10.37 0.50
CA MET A 177 -16.23 -11.65 1.19
C MET A 177 -16.99 -11.73 2.51
N LEU A 178 -16.99 -10.68 3.33
CA LEU A 178 -17.72 -10.65 4.61
C LEU A 178 -19.24 -10.73 4.40
N ARG A 179 -19.77 -10.17 3.31
CA ARG A 179 -21.18 -10.34 2.93
C ARG A 179 -21.49 -11.81 2.65
N ASP A 180 -20.65 -12.47 1.87
CA ASP A 180 -20.82 -13.89 1.56
C ASP A 180 -20.74 -14.74 2.84
N GLU A 181 -19.71 -14.52 3.67
CA GLU A 181 -19.53 -15.22 4.95
C GLU A 181 -20.74 -15.07 5.87
N ARG A 182 -21.31 -13.85 6.00
CA ARG A 182 -22.51 -13.61 6.82
C ARG A 182 -23.69 -14.50 6.43
N THR A 183 -23.87 -14.77 5.14
CA THR A 183 -24.99 -15.64 4.69
C THR A 183 -24.85 -17.09 5.12
N THR A 184 -23.65 -17.51 5.54
CA THR A 184 -23.36 -18.88 5.96
C THR A 184 -23.55 -19.11 7.46
N LEU A 185 -23.55 -18.04 8.27
CA LEU A 185 -23.69 -18.10 9.72
C LEU A 185 -25.17 -18.20 10.10
N ARG A 186 -25.51 -19.15 10.99
CA ARG A 186 -26.90 -19.38 11.44
C ARG A 186 -27.17 -18.82 12.82
N GLU A 187 -26.11 -18.53 13.57
CA GLU A 187 -26.15 -17.94 14.88
C GLU A 187 -26.75 -16.53 14.82
N PRO A 188 -27.47 -16.08 15.86
CA PRO A 188 -27.84 -14.68 16.00
C PRO A 188 -26.58 -13.81 15.99
N PHE A 189 -26.43 -13.02 14.93
CA PHE A 189 -25.24 -12.21 14.66
C PHE A 189 -25.66 -10.88 14.03
N ASP A 190 -25.33 -9.78 14.71
CA ASP A 190 -25.71 -8.42 14.28
C ASP A 190 -24.91 -7.94 13.06
N GLY A 191 -23.88 -8.68 12.66
CA GLY A 191 -23.08 -8.37 11.48
C GLY A 191 -21.65 -7.92 11.80
N PHE A 192 -20.82 -7.89 10.77
CA PHE A 192 -19.43 -7.46 10.88
C PHE A 192 -19.39 -5.93 10.89
N SER A 193 -18.95 -5.32 11.99
CA SER A 193 -18.93 -3.86 12.13
C SER A 193 -17.51 -3.33 12.26
N PHE A 194 -17.13 -2.38 11.40
CA PHE A 194 -15.79 -1.78 11.40
C PHE A 194 -15.78 -0.38 10.79
N THR A 195 -14.70 0.36 11.01
CA THR A 195 -14.47 1.67 10.39
C THR A 195 -13.64 1.52 9.11
N ARG A 196 -14.19 2.03 8.00
CA ARG A 196 -13.56 2.04 6.68
C ARG A 196 -12.34 2.97 6.63
N PHE A 197 -11.49 2.81 5.61
CA PHE A 197 -10.31 3.66 5.44
C PHE A 197 -10.63 5.15 5.22
N ASP A 198 -11.83 5.47 4.74
CA ASP A 198 -12.32 6.84 4.61
C ASP A 198 -12.90 7.41 5.92
N GLY A 199 -12.91 6.61 7.00
CA GLY A 199 -13.44 6.98 8.31
C GLY A 199 -14.94 6.72 8.50
N SER A 200 -15.66 6.29 7.46
CA SER A 200 -17.07 5.92 7.60
C SER A 200 -17.23 4.57 8.31
N ARG A 201 -18.33 4.39 9.05
CA ARG A 201 -18.63 3.11 9.72
C ARG A 201 -19.52 2.25 8.83
N VAL A 202 -19.27 0.95 8.80
CA VAL A 202 -20.08 -0.03 8.07
C VAL A 202 -20.42 -1.21 8.97
N THR A 203 -21.62 -1.76 8.79
CA THR A 203 -22.06 -3.03 9.34
C THR A 203 -22.54 -3.90 8.19
N ILE A 204 -22.02 -5.12 8.11
CA ILE A 204 -22.33 -6.12 7.07
C ILE A 204 -23.24 -7.19 7.62
#